data_AF-A0A7G1NH61-F1
#
_entry.id   AF-A0A7G1NH61-F1
#
_cell.length_a   1.000
_cell.length_b   1.000
_cell.length_c   1.000
_cell.angle_alpha   90.00
_cell.angle_beta   90.00
_cell.angle_gamma   90.00
#
_symmetry.space_group_name_H-M   'P 1'
#
loop_
_entity.id
_entity.type
_entity.pdbx_description
1 polymer ?
#
loop_
_entity_poly.entity_id
_entity_poly.type
_entity_poly.pdbx_seq_one_letter_code
_entity_poly.pdbx_strand_id
1 'polypeptide(L)'
;MTLASTGKRGETAEDAEGTDTPIDVDAISSQTNTILGQDMGTTTRAEMDRQVPAIAHHLNRLLREDLGADDDSEVRSLLRRGTTLVDLTNRPTAETPAFGTYLYLRDVALLTRRLLWVYAERNGLDAP
;
A
#
# COMPACT_ATOMS: atom_id res chain seq x y z
N MET A 1 30.35 3.32 49.83
CA MET A 1 30.53 3.09 48.38
C MET A 1 29.18 2.98 47.73
N THR A 2 28.87 3.98 46.90
CA THR A 2 28.05 3.96 45.66
C THR A 2 26.58 3.49 45.69
N LEU A 3 25.69 4.47 45.55
CA LEU A 3 24.31 4.38 45.05
C LEU A 3 24.28 4.08 43.54
N ALA A 4 23.33 3.25 43.09
CA ALA A 4 22.74 3.30 41.75
C ALA A 4 21.39 2.55 41.79
N SER A 5 20.31 3.22 42.17
CA SER A 5 19.20 3.60 41.27
C SER A 5 19.35 3.14 39.81
N THR A 6 18.44 2.28 39.37
CA THR A 6 18.11 2.14 37.95
C THR A 6 16.60 2.17 37.83
N GLY A 7 16.07 3.38 37.64
CA GLY A 7 14.82 3.54 36.93
C GLY A 7 15.09 3.39 35.42
N LYS A 8 14.24 2.64 34.73
CA LYS A 8 13.85 2.93 33.35
C LYS A 8 12.52 2.19 33.11
N ARG A 9 11.42 2.91 33.32
CA ARG A 9 10.65 3.63 32.30
C ARG A 9 9.91 2.61 31.44
N GLY A 10 8.60 2.54 31.67
CA GLY A 10 7.69 1.86 30.79
C GLY A 10 7.87 2.41 29.39
N GLU A 11 8.23 1.53 28.47
CA GLU A 11 7.85 1.65 27.08
C GLU A 11 6.61 0.77 26.96
N THR A 12 5.48 1.38 27.31
CA THR A 12 4.21 1.08 26.66
C THR A 12 4.54 1.03 25.18
N ALA A 13 4.47 -0.15 24.58
CA ALA A 13 4.47 -0.26 23.14
C ALA A 13 3.33 0.65 22.69
N GLU A 14 3.73 1.77 22.10
CA GLU A 14 2.84 2.68 21.41
C GLU A 14 2.17 1.79 20.36
N ASP A 15 0.92 1.40 20.65
CA ASP A 15 -0.05 1.04 19.63
C ASP A 15 0.13 2.11 18.57
N ALA A 16 0.76 1.73 17.45
CA ALA A 16 1.09 2.64 16.39
C ALA A 16 -0.24 3.24 15.95
N GLU A 17 -0.49 4.46 16.42
CA GLU A 17 -1.70 5.23 16.20
C GLU A 17 -2.05 5.04 14.73
N GLY A 18 -3.18 4.37 14.50
CA GLY A 18 -3.79 4.32 13.19
C GLY A 18 -3.95 5.77 12.79
N THR A 19 -3.05 6.25 11.93
CA THR A 19 -3.04 7.65 11.55
C THR A 19 -4.34 7.89 10.81
N ASP A 20 -5.25 8.56 11.52
CA ASP A 20 -6.53 9.15 11.10
C ASP A 20 -6.32 10.27 10.06
N THR A 21 -5.22 10.17 9.30
CA THR A 21 -4.91 11.05 8.20
C THR A 21 -5.72 10.56 7.02
N PRO A 22 -6.53 11.42 6.38
CA PRO A 22 -7.27 11.02 5.20
C PRO A 22 -6.33 10.49 4.10
N ILE A 23 -6.88 9.67 3.21
CA ILE A 23 -6.15 9.18 2.05
C ILE A 23 -5.81 10.38 1.15
N ASP A 24 -4.52 10.56 0.89
CA ASP A 24 -4.02 11.56 -0.06
C ASP A 24 -4.23 11.04 -1.49
N VAL A 25 -5.33 11.46 -2.12
CA VAL A 25 -5.73 11.00 -3.45
C VAL A 25 -4.70 11.40 -4.50
N ASP A 26 -4.19 12.62 -4.46
CA ASP A 26 -3.23 13.14 -5.44
C ASP A 26 -1.90 12.39 -5.37
N ALA A 27 -1.37 12.14 -4.17
CA ALA A 27 -0.13 11.41 -3.99
C ALA A 27 -0.23 9.97 -4.52
N ILE A 28 -1.32 9.26 -4.18
CA ILE A 28 -1.54 7.88 -4.65
C ILE A 28 -1.75 7.85 -6.17
N SER A 29 -2.47 8.81 -6.72
CA SER A 29 -2.69 8.93 -8.17
C SER A 29 -1.39 9.17 -8.92
N SER A 30 -0.57 10.10 -8.44
CA SER A 30 0.75 10.37 -9.00
C SER A 30 1.65 9.14 -8.97
N GLN A 31 1.66 8.40 -7.86
CA GLN A 31 2.48 7.19 -7.73
C GLN A 31 1.99 6.04 -8.60
N THR A 32 0.69 5.79 -8.66
CA THR A 32 0.13 4.75 -9.54
C THR A 32 0.37 5.10 -11.01
N ASN A 33 0.22 6.37 -11.42
CA ASN A 33 0.55 6.81 -12.77
C ASN A 33 2.04 6.63 -13.10
N THR A 34 2.93 6.94 -12.15
CA THR A 34 4.37 6.71 -12.32
C THR A 34 4.68 5.24 -12.58
N ILE A 35 4.12 4.32 -11.78
CA ILE A 35 4.35 2.87 -11.93
C ILE A 35 3.72 2.35 -13.23
N LEU A 36 2.50 2.76 -13.56
CA LEU A 36 1.80 2.27 -14.75
C LEU A 36 2.42 2.78 -16.05
N GLY A 37 3.08 3.93 -16.02
CA GLY A 37 3.84 4.51 -17.12
C GLY A 37 5.23 3.91 -17.35
N GLN A 38 5.71 3.04 -16.46
CA GLN A 38 7.00 2.37 -16.63
C GLN A 38 6.97 1.30 -17.73
N ASP A 39 8.01 1.31 -18.55
CA ASP A 39 8.30 0.25 -19.50
C ASP A 39 9.29 -0.76 -18.89
N MET A 40 9.05 -2.04 -19.10
CA MET A 40 9.88 -3.11 -18.56
C MET A 40 11.32 -3.07 -19.12
N GLY A 41 11.49 -2.64 -20.37
CA GLY A 41 12.80 -2.58 -21.03
C GLY A 41 13.71 -1.47 -20.50
N THR A 42 13.15 -0.46 -19.82
CA THR A 42 13.90 0.69 -19.31
C THR A 42 13.97 0.76 -17.79
N THR A 43 13.05 0.08 -17.09
CA THR A 43 12.99 0.12 -15.62
C THR A 43 13.88 -0.94 -14.99
N THR A 44 14.79 -0.53 -14.12
CA THR A 44 15.73 -1.44 -13.45
C THR A 44 15.07 -2.17 -12.27
N ARG A 45 15.58 -3.37 -11.95
CA ARG A 45 15.17 -4.13 -10.74
C ARG A 45 15.27 -3.29 -9.46
N ALA A 46 16.36 -2.53 -9.33
CA ALA A 46 16.64 -1.70 -8.16
C ALA A 46 15.67 -0.51 -8.03
N GLU A 47 15.22 0.08 -9.14
CA GLU A 47 14.15 1.09 -9.12
C GLU A 47 12.82 0.48 -8.66
N MET A 48 12.48 -0.70 -9.20
CA MET A 48 11.27 -1.42 -8.79
C MET A 48 11.28 -1.77 -7.30
N ASP A 49 12.42 -2.22 -6.75
CA ASP A 49 12.55 -2.54 -5.33
C ASP A 49 12.31 -1.34 -4.41
N ARG A 50 12.65 -0.12 -4.85
CA ARG A 50 12.33 1.10 -4.09
C ARG A 50 10.85 1.42 -4.09
N GLN A 51 10.12 1.00 -5.13
CA GLN A 51 8.70 1.31 -5.31
C GLN A 51 7.79 0.32 -4.60
N VAL A 52 8.18 -0.97 -4.51
CA VAL A 52 7.37 -2.05 -3.92
C VAL A 52 6.85 -1.70 -2.52
N PRO A 53 7.66 -1.23 -1.56
CA PRO A 53 7.17 -0.91 -0.22
C PRO A 53 6.14 0.22 -0.23
N ALA A 54 6.38 1.26 -1.02
CA ALA A 54 5.53 2.45 -1.05
C ALA A 54 4.15 2.14 -1.66
N ILE A 55 4.09 1.43 -2.80
CA ILE A 55 2.79 1.10 -3.40
C ILE A 55 2.02 0.05 -2.59
N ALA A 56 2.71 -0.91 -1.97
CA ALA A 56 2.08 -1.86 -1.05
C ALA A 56 1.54 -1.17 0.21
N HIS A 57 2.19 -0.09 0.67
CA HIS A 57 1.69 0.72 1.77
C HIS A 57 0.40 1.46 1.40
N HIS A 58 0.33 2.08 0.22
CA HIS A 58 -0.90 2.73 -0.26
C HIS A 58 -2.06 1.77 -0.42
N LEU A 59 -1.83 0.59 -1.00
CA LEU A 59 -2.84 -0.45 -1.06
C LEU A 59 -3.31 -0.86 0.34
N ASN A 60 -2.39 -1.12 1.28
CA ASN A 60 -2.73 -1.46 2.65
C ASN A 60 -3.56 -0.37 3.36
N ARG A 61 -3.31 0.91 3.08
CA ARG A 61 -4.13 1.99 3.65
C ARG A 61 -5.55 1.94 3.11
N LEU A 62 -5.73 1.85 1.78
CA LEU A 62 -7.06 1.73 1.16
C LEU A 62 -7.84 0.50 1.64
N LEU A 63 -7.15 -0.63 1.90
CA LEU A 63 -7.79 -1.86 2.41
C LEU A 63 -8.34 -1.71 3.83
N ARG A 64 -7.96 -0.67 4.57
CA ARG A 64 -8.45 -0.37 5.93
C ARG A 64 -9.63 0.60 5.93
N GLU A 65 -9.93 1.22 4.79
CA GLU A 65 -11.05 2.14 4.64
C GLU A 65 -12.37 1.38 4.48
N ASP A 66 -13.47 2.00 4.90
CA ASP A 66 -14.81 1.50 4.59
C ASP A 66 -15.22 1.87 3.15
N LEU A 67 -14.90 0.95 2.24
CA LEU A 67 -15.23 1.09 0.82
C LEU A 67 -16.62 0.53 0.45
N GLY A 68 -17.44 0.10 1.43
CA GLY A 68 -18.79 -0.41 1.16
C GLY A 68 -18.84 -1.84 0.62
N ALA A 69 -17.91 -2.69 1.06
CA ALA A 69 -17.82 -4.08 0.60
C ALA A 69 -19.01 -4.96 1.05
N ASP A 70 -19.80 -4.52 2.02
CA ASP A 70 -21.02 -5.22 2.44
C ASP A 70 -22.15 -5.06 1.42
N ASP A 71 -22.22 -3.90 0.77
CA ASP A 71 -23.25 -3.57 -0.22
C ASP A 71 -22.82 -3.90 -1.65
N ASP A 72 -21.51 -3.87 -1.95
CA ASP A 72 -20.98 -4.06 -3.30
C ASP A 72 -20.04 -5.30 -3.40
N SER A 73 -20.51 -6.31 -4.15
CA SER A 73 -19.76 -7.54 -4.40
C SER A 73 -18.49 -7.35 -5.25
N GLU A 74 -18.45 -6.35 -6.13
CA GLU A 74 -17.27 -6.01 -6.91
C GLU A 74 -16.20 -5.41 -5.99
N VAL A 75 -16.58 -4.44 -5.14
CA VAL A 75 -15.67 -3.87 -4.12
C VAL A 75 -15.14 -4.97 -3.21
N ARG A 76 -16.00 -5.87 -2.75
CA ARG A 76 -15.57 -7.04 -1.94
C ARG A 76 -14.54 -7.91 -2.65
N SER A 77 -14.69 -8.12 -3.96
CA SER A 77 -13.73 -8.87 -4.78
C SER A 77 -12.38 -8.15 -4.89
N LEU A 78 -12.42 -6.83 -5.10
CA LEU A 78 -11.23 -5.98 -5.16
C LEU A 78 -10.46 -6.00 -3.83
N LEU A 79 -11.16 -5.88 -2.69
CA LEU A 79 -10.54 -5.95 -1.37
C LEU A 79 -9.86 -7.29 -1.13
N ARG A 80 -10.52 -8.42 -1.44
CA ARG A 80 -9.91 -9.76 -1.29
C ARG A 80 -8.64 -9.94 -2.14
N ARG A 81 -8.69 -9.48 -3.40
CA ARG A 81 -7.51 -9.47 -4.27
C ARG A 81 -6.39 -8.62 -3.67
N GLY A 82 -6.75 -7.47 -3.10
CA GLY A 82 -5.79 -6.56 -2.50
C GLY A 82 -5.12 -7.14 -1.28
N THR A 83 -5.90 -7.71 -0.35
CA THR A 83 -5.39 -8.43 0.82
C THR A 83 -4.42 -9.53 0.41
N THR A 84 -4.75 -10.27 -0.65
CA THR A 84 -3.86 -11.32 -1.18
C THR A 84 -2.54 -10.71 -1.69
N LEU A 85 -2.59 -9.64 -2.47
CA LEU A 85 -1.39 -9.01 -3.03
C LEU A 85 -0.48 -8.38 -1.98
N VAL A 86 -1.04 -7.77 -0.92
CA VAL A 86 -0.22 -7.13 0.12
C VAL A 86 0.38 -8.11 1.13
N ASP A 87 -0.10 -9.36 1.15
CA ASP A 87 0.43 -10.43 1.98
C ASP A 87 1.94 -10.57 1.73
N LEU A 88 2.71 -10.69 2.82
CA LEU A 88 4.17 -10.77 2.75
C LEU A 88 4.65 -11.94 1.89
N THR A 89 3.90 -13.04 1.82
CA THR A 89 4.27 -14.20 1.01
C THR A 89 4.17 -13.94 -0.49
N ASN A 90 3.37 -12.94 -0.90
CA ASN A 90 3.14 -12.60 -2.30
C ASN A 90 3.99 -11.41 -2.76
N ARG A 91 4.76 -10.78 -1.86
CA ARG A 91 5.65 -9.68 -2.21
C ARG A 91 6.92 -10.19 -2.92
N PRO A 92 7.42 -9.46 -3.93
CA PRO A 92 8.72 -9.76 -4.52
C PRO A 92 9.83 -9.75 -3.47
N THR A 93 10.70 -10.76 -3.52
CA THR A 93 11.90 -10.88 -2.71
C THR A 93 13.14 -10.62 -3.55
N ALA A 94 14.32 -10.70 -2.93
CA ALA A 94 15.60 -10.64 -3.65
C ALA A 94 15.75 -11.76 -4.70
N GLU A 95 15.04 -12.88 -4.53
CA GLU A 95 15.05 -14.00 -5.46
C GLU A 95 14.03 -13.83 -6.59
N THR A 96 13.06 -12.91 -6.46
CA THR A 96 12.08 -12.64 -7.50
C THR A 96 12.74 -11.98 -8.72
N PRO A 97 12.61 -12.56 -9.93
CA PRO A 97 13.14 -11.97 -11.16
C PRO A 97 12.53 -10.60 -11.45
N ALA A 98 13.27 -9.75 -12.18
CA ALA A 98 12.82 -8.40 -12.55
C ALA A 98 11.44 -8.39 -13.21
N PHE A 99 11.16 -9.36 -14.09
CA PHE A 99 9.85 -9.52 -14.70
C PHE A 99 8.73 -9.76 -13.68
N GLY A 100 8.96 -10.62 -12.69
CA GLY A 100 7.99 -10.91 -11.63
C GLY A 100 7.67 -9.67 -10.80
N THR A 101 8.69 -8.89 -10.44
CA THR A 101 8.49 -7.63 -9.72
C THR A 101 7.76 -6.60 -10.55
N TYR A 102 8.07 -6.51 -11.84
CA TYR A 102 7.38 -5.61 -12.76
C TYR A 102 5.88 -5.91 -12.81
N LEU A 103 5.51 -7.18 -12.97
CA LEU A 103 4.11 -7.61 -12.96
C LEU A 103 3.43 -7.31 -11.62
N TYR A 104 4.09 -7.64 -10.51
CA TYR A 104 3.57 -7.34 -9.18
C TYR A 104 3.29 -5.83 -9.01
N LEU A 105 4.22 -4.96 -9.41
CA LEU A 105 4.05 -3.52 -9.32
C LEU A 105 2.85 -3.03 -10.14
N ARG A 106 2.68 -3.54 -11.37
CA ARG A 106 1.52 -3.20 -12.20
C ARG A 106 0.22 -3.66 -11.58
N ASP A 107 0.16 -4.89 -11.08
CA ASP A 107 -1.05 -5.45 -10.47
C ASP A 107 -1.46 -4.66 -9.22
N VAL A 108 -0.50 -4.36 -8.34
CA VAL A 108 -0.75 -3.54 -7.16
C VAL A 108 -1.14 -2.12 -7.54
N ALA A 109 -0.52 -1.50 -8.55
CA ALA A 109 -0.85 -0.15 -8.99
C ALA A 109 -2.26 -0.06 -9.60
N LEU A 110 -2.64 -1.03 -10.45
CA LEU A 110 -3.99 -1.11 -11.03
C LEU A 110 -5.05 -1.27 -9.95
N LEU A 111 -4.82 -2.16 -8.98
CA LEU A 111 -5.77 -2.40 -7.92
C LEU A 111 -5.87 -1.21 -6.96
N THR A 112 -4.74 -0.61 -6.60
CA THR A 112 -4.67 0.63 -5.82
C THR A 112 -5.49 1.72 -6.49
N ARG A 113 -5.31 1.95 -7.80
CA ARG A 113 -6.07 2.97 -8.55
C ARG A 113 -7.57 2.68 -8.55
N ARG A 114 -7.97 1.42 -8.73
CA ARG A 114 -9.39 1.04 -8.73
C ARG A 114 -10.04 1.27 -7.36
N LEU A 115 -9.36 0.89 -6.27
CA LEU A 115 -9.84 1.13 -4.91
C LEU A 115 -9.82 2.63 -4.54
N LEU A 116 -8.84 3.39 -5.05
CA LEU A 116 -8.79 4.83 -4.87
C LEU A 116 -9.97 5.55 -5.54
N TRP A 117 -10.38 5.08 -6.72
CA TRP A 117 -11.59 5.59 -7.38
C TRP A 117 -12.85 5.35 -6.53
N VAL A 118 -12.99 4.14 -5.95
CA VAL A 118 -14.10 3.81 -5.04
C VAL A 118 -14.06 4.71 -3.79
N TYR A 119 -12.88 4.91 -3.21
CA TYR A 119 -12.70 5.81 -2.08
C TYR A 119 -13.09 7.26 -2.42
N ALA A 120 -12.62 7.79 -3.55
CA ALA A 120 -12.90 9.16 -3.96
C ALA A 120 -14.39 9.40 -4.18
N GLU A 121 -15.07 8.50 -4.92
CA GLU A 121 -16.51 8.58 -5.18
C GLU A 121 -17.32 8.59 -3.87
N ARG A 122 -16.99 7.71 -2.92
CA ARG A 122 -17.69 7.62 -1.62
C ARG A 122 -17.49 8.85 -0.75
N ASN A 123 -16.36 9.53 -0.89
CA ASN A 123 -16.03 10.71 -0.09
C ASN A 123 -16.31 12.03 -0.83
N GLY A 124 -16.91 11.99 -2.02
CA GLY A 124 -17.20 13.17 -2.84
C GLY A 124 -15.94 13.93 -3.27
N LEU A 125 -14.84 13.22 -3.46
CA LEU A 125 -13.55 13.76 -3.90
C LEU A 125 -13.40 13.59 -5.42
N ASP A 126 -12.47 14.35 -6.01
CA ASP A 126 -12.12 14.18 -7.42
C ASP A 126 -11.50 12.81 -7.66
N ALA A 127 -12.02 12.11 -8.67
CA ALA A 127 -11.58 10.78 -9.04
C ALA A 127 -10.25 10.79 -9.84
N PRO A 128 -9.39 9.75 -9.67
CA PRO A 128 -8.03 9.68 -10.23
C PRO A 128 -7.91 9.11 -11.64
#